data_AF-A0AAP0BCT8-F1
#
_entry.id   AF-A0AAP0BCT8-F1
#
_cell.length_a   1.000
_cell.length_b   1.000
_cell.length_c   1.000
_cell.angle_alpha   90.00
_cell.angle_beta   90.00
_cell.angle_gamma   90.00
#
_symmetry.space_group_name_H-M   'P 1'
#
loop_
_entity.id
_entity.type
_entity.pdbx_description
1 polymer ?
#
loop_
_entity_poly.entity_id
_entity_poly.type
_entity_poly.pdbx_seq_one_letter_code
_entity_poly.pdbx_strand_id
1 'polypeptide(L)'
;MKGLLNGTYVSDGLLVQIHRAGVKFCLPTTAAHVKGFPFSLPFCTSRCPDNSISSGAVGHNAIIVATSTPCFLFVLGVRSSAAYQHELYEIQRLRLQHEVSCIFMPEQEINFKELLLDGDIAKKDIQETPCNGDALHLTVIGTHVPSVEALSLLHSQGFRFLAMGEITLDNALVTPLSSCIPEDVRLILVDRFYVLAGLTNGMLLQVFVPLRDSLDADVVVLSERPWLLHVSRHSIAYTSSSFQPATHTTCVSSFNCPNGILFVADKLHLVSLIQLTLGATLALSSYFYTWSCRKLFLL
;
A
#
# COMPACT_ATOMS: atom_id res chain seq x y z
N MET A 1 -3.84 17.76 9.73
CA MET A 1 -3.91 17.85 8.24
C MET A 1 -3.20 16.63 7.67
N LYS A 2 -3.93 15.57 7.27
CA LYS A 2 -3.35 14.43 6.54
C LYS A 2 -3.24 14.88 5.07
N GLY A 3 -2.05 15.36 4.69
CA GLY A 3 -1.81 16.13 3.45
C GLY A 3 -1.39 15.33 2.22
N LEU A 4 -1.17 14.02 2.32
CA LEU A 4 -0.91 13.14 1.18
C LEU A 4 -1.40 11.74 1.57
N LEU A 5 -2.28 11.13 0.77
CA LEU A 5 -2.88 9.82 1.03
C LEU A 5 -2.17 8.70 0.24
N ASN A 6 -0.82 8.68 0.26
CA ASN A 6 0.05 7.64 -0.32
C ASN A 6 0.34 7.70 -1.84
N GLY A 7 1.62 7.47 -2.17
CA GLY A 7 2.10 6.73 -3.36
C GLY A 7 2.32 7.49 -4.67
N THR A 8 3.59 7.69 -5.04
CA THR A 8 4.07 7.89 -6.42
C THR A 8 4.50 6.54 -6.99
N TYR A 9 3.76 5.97 -7.94
CA TYR A 9 4.25 4.85 -8.76
C TYR A 9 4.41 5.28 -10.21
N VAL A 10 5.56 4.89 -10.77
CA VAL A 10 5.99 5.13 -12.14
C VAL A 10 5.86 3.82 -12.92
N SER A 11 4.64 3.45 -13.27
CA SER A 11 4.44 2.61 -14.46
C SER A 11 4.60 3.53 -15.67
N ASP A 12 5.47 3.19 -16.60
CA ASP A 12 5.68 3.93 -17.86
C ASP A 12 6.14 5.40 -17.76
N GLY A 13 6.69 5.85 -16.62
CA GLY A 13 7.19 7.23 -16.49
C GLY A 13 6.19 8.22 -15.88
N LEU A 14 5.04 7.75 -15.39
CA LEU A 14 3.97 8.59 -14.84
C LEU A 14 4.14 8.87 -13.34
N LEU A 15 3.80 10.08 -12.89
CA LEU A 15 3.66 10.40 -11.47
C LEU A 15 2.18 10.47 -11.14
N VAL A 16 1.75 9.75 -10.12
CA VAL A 16 0.37 9.79 -9.61
C VAL A 16 0.37 10.42 -8.23
N GLN A 17 -0.61 11.28 -7.97
CA GLN A 17 -0.84 11.92 -6.69
C GLN A 17 -2.33 11.81 -6.33
N ILE A 18 -2.60 11.24 -5.17
CA ILE A 18 -3.96 11.15 -4.61
C ILE A 18 -4.13 12.27 -3.59
N HIS A 19 -5.14 13.11 -3.82
CA HIS A 19 -5.55 14.19 -2.93
C HIS A 19 -7.01 14.03 -2.55
N ARG A 20 -7.45 14.66 -1.45
CA ARG A 20 -8.85 14.61 -1.00
C ARG A 20 -9.86 15.02 -2.08
N ALA A 21 -9.45 15.89 -3.00
CA ALA A 21 -10.27 16.43 -4.08
C ALA A 21 -10.07 15.70 -5.43
N GLY A 22 -9.41 14.54 -5.44
CA GLY A 22 -9.23 13.75 -6.67
C GLY A 22 -7.83 13.20 -6.87
N VAL A 23 -7.68 12.50 -7.98
CA VAL A 23 -6.43 11.90 -8.43
C VAL A 23 -5.84 12.77 -9.53
N LYS A 24 -4.59 13.16 -9.37
CA LYS A 24 -3.81 13.87 -10.37
C LYS A 24 -2.72 12.94 -10.87
N PHE A 25 -2.45 12.95 -12.18
CA PHE A 25 -1.23 12.38 -12.70
C PHE A 25 -0.49 13.41 -13.53
N CYS A 26 0.83 13.30 -13.54
CA CYS A 26 1.72 14.19 -14.26
C CYS A 26 2.79 13.39 -15.00
N LEU A 27 3.12 13.83 -16.22
CA LEU A 27 4.27 13.36 -16.97
C LEU A 27 5.47 14.27 -16.67
N PRO A 28 6.61 13.73 -16.23
CA PRO A 28 7.82 14.51 -16.05
C PRO A 28 8.33 15.01 -17.40
N THR A 29 8.97 16.19 -17.41
CA THR A 29 9.62 16.73 -18.61
C THR A 29 10.97 16.07 -18.85
N THR A 30 11.53 16.21 -20.05
CA THR A 30 12.89 15.76 -20.38
C THR A 30 13.97 16.40 -19.49
N ALA A 31 13.71 17.59 -18.94
CA ALA A 31 14.61 18.22 -17.97
C ALA A 31 14.64 17.49 -16.61
N ALA A 32 13.55 16.80 -16.25
CA ALA A 32 13.43 16.07 -14.99
C ALA A 32 13.73 14.56 -15.14
N HIS A 33 13.47 13.97 -16.31
CA HIS A 33 13.69 12.54 -16.55
C HIS A 33 14.02 12.26 -18.02
N VAL A 34 14.97 11.35 -18.29
CA VAL A 34 15.44 11.04 -19.65
C VAL A 34 14.36 10.48 -20.59
N LYS A 35 13.33 9.83 -20.03
CA LYS A 35 12.13 9.37 -20.76
C LYS A 35 10.96 10.36 -20.69
N GLY A 36 11.22 11.59 -20.24
CA GLY A 36 10.19 12.60 -20.02
C GLY A 36 9.65 13.20 -21.30
N PHE A 37 8.57 13.96 -21.16
CA PHE A 37 7.89 14.67 -22.24
C PHE A 37 8.75 15.84 -22.75
N PRO A 38 8.94 16.01 -24.09
CA PRO A 38 9.84 17.03 -24.65
C PRO A 38 9.22 18.43 -24.67
N PHE A 39 8.62 18.84 -23.56
CA PHE A 39 8.03 20.16 -23.36
C PHE A 39 8.62 20.83 -22.12
N SER A 40 8.52 22.16 -22.07
CA SER A 40 9.05 22.97 -20.96
C SER A 40 8.25 22.86 -19.67
N LEU A 41 6.99 22.40 -19.75
CA LEU A 41 6.10 22.26 -18.60
C LEU A 41 5.59 20.81 -18.49
N PRO A 42 5.42 20.29 -17.25
CA PRO A 42 4.84 18.98 -17.05
C PRO A 42 3.39 18.97 -17.52
N PHE A 43 3.00 17.91 -18.23
CA PHE A 43 1.60 17.68 -18.56
C PHE A 43 0.93 17.05 -17.36
N CYS A 44 -0.11 17.70 -16.82
CA CYS A 44 -0.85 17.20 -15.67
C CYS A 44 -2.34 17.13 -16.00
N THR A 45 -2.97 16.01 -15.66
CA THR A 45 -4.42 15.83 -15.73
C THR A 45 -4.92 15.37 -14.37
N SER A 46 -6.07 15.88 -13.97
CA SER A 46 -6.73 15.49 -12.73
C SER A 46 -8.12 14.96 -13.03
N ARG A 47 -8.50 13.90 -12.34
CA ARG A 47 -9.87 13.40 -12.31
C ARG A 47 -10.34 13.35 -10.86
N CYS A 48 -11.46 14.00 -10.61
CA CYS A 48 -12.14 13.97 -9.32
C CYS A 48 -13.25 12.92 -9.41
N PRO A 49 -13.33 11.94 -8.50
CA PRO A 49 -14.63 11.36 -8.20
C PRO A 49 -15.50 12.46 -7.60
N ASP A 50 -16.80 12.52 -7.87
CA ASP A 50 -17.66 13.66 -7.45
C ASP A 50 -17.68 13.95 -5.92
N ASN A 51 -17.09 13.06 -5.11
CA ASN A 51 -17.06 13.10 -3.66
C ASN A 51 -15.63 13.11 -3.12
N SER A 52 -15.46 13.51 -1.85
CA SER A 52 -14.14 13.56 -1.22
C SER A 52 -13.53 12.16 -1.04
N ILE A 53 -12.25 12.03 -1.41
CA ILE A 53 -11.46 10.82 -1.21
C ILE A 53 -11.08 10.71 0.27
N SER A 54 -11.40 9.57 0.90
CA SER A 54 -11.05 9.23 2.28
C SER A 54 -9.68 8.55 2.37
N SER A 55 -9.38 7.66 1.43
CA SER A 55 -8.15 6.88 1.37
C SER A 55 -7.82 6.46 -0.06
N GLY A 56 -6.55 6.16 -0.32
CA GLY A 56 -6.09 5.75 -1.64
C GLY A 56 -4.81 4.93 -1.60
N ALA A 57 -4.61 4.14 -2.64
CA ALA A 57 -3.38 3.40 -2.88
C ALA A 57 -3.08 3.36 -4.38
N VAL A 58 -1.80 3.30 -4.73
CA VAL A 58 -1.32 3.18 -6.11
C VAL A 58 -0.54 1.88 -6.21
N GLY A 59 -0.90 1.02 -7.17
CA GLY A 59 -0.19 -0.22 -7.47
C GLY A 59 0.22 -0.31 -8.93
N HIS A 60 0.62 -1.50 -9.37
CA HIS A 60 1.01 -1.74 -10.76
C HIS A 60 -0.21 -1.59 -11.69
N ASN A 61 -0.18 -0.57 -12.56
CA ASN A 61 -1.21 -0.26 -13.56
C ASN A 61 -2.64 0.02 -13.06
N ALA A 62 -2.84 0.13 -11.74
CA ALA A 62 -4.15 0.45 -11.16
C ALA A 62 -4.01 1.35 -9.93
N ILE A 63 -4.99 2.22 -9.75
CA ILE A 63 -5.10 3.16 -8.65
C ILE A 63 -6.42 2.87 -7.95
N ILE A 64 -6.40 2.71 -6.63
CA ILE A 64 -7.59 2.43 -5.84
C ILE A 64 -7.87 3.66 -4.97
N VAL A 65 -9.10 4.17 -5.02
CA VAL A 65 -9.53 5.30 -4.18
C VAL A 65 -10.87 5.01 -3.51
N ALA A 66 -10.96 5.31 -2.23
CA ALA A 66 -12.21 5.25 -1.47
C ALA A 66 -12.77 6.65 -1.24
N THR A 67 -14.10 6.80 -1.27
CA THR A 67 -14.80 8.06 -0.97
C THR A 67 -15.54 8.01 0.35
N SER A 68 -15.67 9.16 1.02
CA SER A 68 -16.34 9.28 2.32
C SER A 68 -17.86 9.14 2.23
N THR A 69 -18.49 9.93 1.36
CA THR A 69 -19.95 10.03 1.28
C THR A 69 -20.40 10.25 -0.16
N PRO A 70 -21.11 9.28 -0.78
CA PRO A 70 -21.28 7.89 -0.37
C PRO A 70 -19.98 7.05 -0.34
N CYS A 71 -19.95 6.00 0.48
CA CYS A 71 -18.83 5.07 0.63
C CYS A 71 -18.65 4.18 -0.62
N PHE A 72 -17.79 4.60 -1.54
CA PHE A 72 -17.45 3.85 -2.74
C PHE A 72 -15.96 3.58 -2.80
N LEU A 73 -15.61 2.42 -3.32
CA LEU A 73 -14.26 2.05 -3.73
C LEU A 73 -14.20 2.08 -5.26
N PHE A 74 -13.32 2.89 -5.82
CA PHE A 74 -13.08 2.99 -7.25
C PHE A 74 -11.72 2.39 -7.59
N VAL A 75 -11.68 1.60 -8.65
CA VAL A 75 -10.45 1.21 -9.33
C VAL A 75 -10.33 2.02 -10.60
N LEU A 76 -9.23 2.74 -10.72
CA LEU A 76 -8.91 3.57 -11.86
C LEU A 76 -7.72 2.98 -12.60
N GLY A 77 -7.85 2.89 -13.91
CA GLY A 77 -6.77 2.56 -14.82
C GLY A 77 -6.21 3.82 -15.48
N VAL A 78 -4.98 3.71 -15.99
CA VAL A 78 -4.39 4.73 -16.86
C VAL A 78 -4.26 4.14 -18.25
N ARG A 79 -4.83 4.80 -19.26
CA ARG A 79 -4.66 4.42 -20.67
C ARG A 79 -4.03 5.53 -21.48
N SER A 80 -3.25 5.17 -22.49
CA SER A 80 -2.72 6.11 -23.48
C SER A 80 -3.69 6.20 -24.66
N SER A 81 -4.31 7.36 -24.87
CA SER A 81 -5.21 7.61 -26.00
C SER A 81 -4.45 8.08 -27.25
N ALA A 82 -3.36 8.82 -27.05
CA ALA A 82 -2.41 9.24 -28.10
C ALA A 82 -1.00 9.39 -27.50
N ALA A 83 -0.02 9.82 -28.31
CA ALA A 83 1.32 10.12 -27.83
C ALA A 83 1.24 11.16 -26.68
N TYR A 84 1.67 10.77 -25.48
CA TYR A 84 1.70 11.62 -24.28
C TYR A 84 0.35 12.13 -23.78
N GLN A 85 -0.75 11.58 -24.29
CA GLN A 85 -2.09 11.81 -23.77
C GLN A 85 -2.53 10.57 -23.02
N HIS A 86 -2.36 10.62 -21.70
CA HIS A 86 -2.93 9.62 -20.82
C HIS A 86 -4.27 10.12 -20.29
N GLU A 87 -5.18 9.19 -20.02
CA GLU A 87 -6.39 9.48 -19.29
C GLU A 87 -6.61 8.46 -18.18
N LEU A 88 -7.21 8.94 -17.10
CA LEU A 88 -7.74 8.08 -16.05
C LEU A 88 -9.13 7.61 -16.47
N TYR A 89 -9.37 6.31 -16.44
CA TYR A 89 -10.69 5.73 -16.65
C TYR A 89 -11.07 4.84 -15.48
N GLU A 90 -12.37 4.78 -15.19
CA GLU A 90 -12.88 3.85 -14.17
C GLU A 90 -12.86 2.44 -14.74
N ILE A 91 -12.14 1.54 -14.07
CA ILE A 91 -12.18 0.10 -14.34
C ILE A 91 -13.39 -0.50 -13.62
N GLN A 92 -13.53 -0.19 -12.33
CA GLN A 92 -14.62 -0.71 -11.53
C GLN A 92 -14.98 0.20 -10.35
N ARG A 93 -16.20 0.04 -9.86
CA ARG A 93 -16.72 0.66 -8.65
C ARG A 93 -17.46 -0.34 -7.77
N LEU A 94 -17.20 -0.29 -6.46
CA LEU A 94 -17.88 -1.07 -5.43
C LEU A 94 -18.47 -0.14 -4.37
N ARG A 95 -19.74 -0.37 -4.00
CA ARG A 95 -20.33 0.30 -2.84
C ARG A 95 -19.93 -0.45 -1.58
N LEU A 96 -19.30 0.26 -0.64
CA LEU A 96 -18.95 -0.29 0.66
C LEU A 96 -20.05 0.00 1.67
N GLN A 97 -20.12 -0.86 2.70
CA GLN A 97 -21.03 -0.66 3.81
C GLN A 97 -20.54 0.45 4.75
N HIS A 98 -19.21 0.59 4.87
CA HIS A 98 -18.54 1.46 5.83
C HIS A 98 -17.47 2.31 5.12
N GLU A 99 -17.15 3.47 5.67
CA GLU A 99 -16.07 4.32 5.16
C GLU A 99 -14.71 3.65 5.40
N VAL A 100 -13.85 3.68 4.39
CA VAL A 100 -12.50 3.12 4.45
C VAL A 100 -11.57 4.04 5.22
N SER A 101 -10.85 3.49 6.21
CA SER A 101 -9.85 4.21 7.01
C SER A 101 -8.45 4.14 6.40
N CYS A 102 -8.06 3.00 5.83
CA CYS A 102 -6.77 2.77 5.19
C CYS A 102 -6.87 1.73 4.07
N ILE A 103 -5.99 1.82 3.07
CA ILE A 103 -5.92 0.91 1.91
C ILE A 103 -4.48 0.47 1.72
N PHE A 104 -4.30 -0.83 1.52
CA PHE A 104 -3.06 -1.42 1.05
C PHE A 104 -3.27 -2.12 -0.28
N MET A 105 -2.39 -1.80 -1.22
CA MET A 105 -2.31 -2.44 -2.52
C MET A 105 -0.85 -2.89 -2.71
N PRO A 106 -0.60 -4.18 -2.98
CA PRO A 106 0.74 -4.68 -3.24
C PRO A 106 1.27 -4.09 -4.56
N GLU A 107 2.56 -3.77 -4.58
CA GLU A 107 3.23 -3.20 -5.76
C GLU A 107 3.51 -4.26 -6.84
N GLN A 108 3.54 -5.54 -6.46
CA GLN A 108 3.82 -6.65 -7.37
C GLN A 108 2.52 -7.39 -7.73
N GLU A 109 2.35 -7.71 -9.01
CA GLU A 109 1.26 -8.58 -9.46
C GLU A 109 1.46 -9.97 -8.87
N ILE A 110 0.49 -10.42 -8.07
CA ILE A 110 0.47 -11.76 -7.49
C ILE A 110 -0.20 -12.68 -8.52
N ASN A 111 0.45 -13.78 -8.91
CA ASN A 111 -0.13 -14.73 -9.86
C ASN A 111 -1.10 -15.68 -9.15
N PHE A 112 -2.40 -15.42 -9.31
CA PHE A 112 -3.44 -16.09 -8.54
C PHE A 112 -3.88 -17.47 -9.04
N LYS A 113 -3.35 -17.98 -10.15
CA LYS A 113 -3.75 -19.33 -10.63
C LYS A 113 -3.42 -20.44 -9.63
N GLU A 114 -2.50 -20.19 -8.70
CA GLU A 114 -2.07 -21.14 -7.66
C GLU A 114 -2.72 -20.88 -6.28
N LEU A 115 -3.45 -19.76 -6.12
CA LEU A 115 -3.89 -19.20 -4.84
C LEU A 115 -5.24 -19.70 -4.30
N LEU A 116 -6.14 -20.13 -5.20
CA LEU A 116 -7.53 -20.51 -4.86
C LEU A 116 -7.83 -22.00 -5.06
N LEU A 117 -6.84 -22.82 -5.41
CA LEU A 117 -7.01 -24.27 -5.53
C LEU A 117 -6.89 -24.93 -4.14
N ASP A 118 -7.93 -24.82 -3.32
CA ASP A 118 -8.61 -26.00 -2.77
C ASP A 118 -9.98 -25.63 -2.18
N GLY A 119 -11.02 -26.29 -2.69
CA GLY A 119 -12.43 -26.06 -2.37
C GLY A 119 -13.30 -27.15 -3.01
N ASP A 120 -12.96 -28.40 -2.72
CA ASP A 120 -13.73 -29.66 -2.83
C ASP A 120 -14.53 -30.00 -4.14
N ILE A 121 -13.95 -30.94 -4.88
CA ILE A 121 -14.51 -32.08 -5.65
C ILE A 121 -16.00 -32.00 -6.12
N ALA A 122 -16.22 -31.85 -7.44
CA ALA A 122 -17.05 -32.76 -8.25
C ALA A 122 -17.04 -32.38 -9.76
N LYS A 123 -16.79 -33.40 -10.59
CA LYS A 123 -16.80 -33.46 -12.06
C LYS A 123 -17.81 -32.52 -12.78
N LYS A 124 -17.36 -31.82 -13.83
CA LYS A 124 -17.75 -32.11 -15.23
C LYS A 124 -16.95 -31.29 -16.23
N ASP A 125 -16.60 -31.95 -17.33
CA ASP A 125 -15.96 -31.43 -18.55
C ASP A 125 -16.40 -30.01 -18.93
N ILE A 126 -15.47 -29.06 -18.87
CA ILE A 126 -15.50 -27.88 -19.75
C ILE A 126 -14.07 -27.61 -20.22
N GLN A 127 -13.93 -27.74 -21.53
CA GLN A 127 -12.79 -27.44 -22.39
C GLN A 127 -11.99 -26.22 -21.90
N GLU A 128 -10.72 -26.46 -21.58
CA GLU A 128 -9.74 -25.41 -21.29
C GLU A 128 -9.53 -24.54 -22.53
N THR A 129 -10.07 -23.33 -22.51
CA THR A 129 -9.55 -22.23 -23.32
C THR A 129 -8.53 -21.45 -22.50
N PRO A 130 -7.26 -21.35 -22.94
CA PRO A 130 -6.24 -20.62 -22.22
C PRO A 130 -6.50 -19.11 -22.40
N CYS A 131 -7.20 -18.51 -21.45
CA CYS A 131 -7.31 -17.06 -21.37
C CYS A 131 -5.94 -16.51 -20.92
N ASN A 132 -5.31 -15.82 -21.86
CA ASN A 132 -4.07 -15.09 -21.73
C ASN A 132 -4.28 -13.85 -20.83
N GLY A 133 -3.61 -13.79 -19.66
CA GLY A 133 -3.32 -12.52 -18.98
C GLY A 133 -4.38 -11.83 -18.11
N ASP A 134 -5.20 -12.54 -17.32
CA ASP A 134 -6.05 -11.88 -16.31
C ASP A 134 -5.20 -11.48 -15.09
N ALA A 135 -4.66 -10.25 -15.09
CA ALA A 135 -4.03 -9.65 -13.92
C ALA A 135 -5.08 -9.47 -12.81
N LEU A 136 -4.82 -10.09 -11.65
CA LEU A 136 -5.66 -10.01 -10.47
C LEU A 136 -4.97 -9.12 -9.43
N HIS A 137 -5.62 -8.02 -9.06
CA HIS A 137 -5.11 -7.15 -7.99
C HIS A 137 -5.71 -7.57 -6.64
N LEU A 138 -4.84 -7.87 -5.67
CA LEU A 138 -5.23 -8.05 -4.28
C LEU A 138 -5.24 -6.69 -3.59
N THR A 139 -6.18 -6.44 -2.69
CA THR A 139 -6.22 -5.20 -1.92
C THR A 139 -6.74 -5.52 -0.54
N VAL A 140 -6.12 -4.92 0.48
CA VAL A 140 -6.57 -5.01 1.86
C VAL A 140 -7.05 -3.64 2.29
N ILE A 141 -8.26 -3.56 2.85
CA ILE A 141 -8.83 -2.31 3.35
C ILE A 141 -9.12 -2.43 4.85
N GLY A 142 -8.90 -1.35 5.57
CA GLY A 142 -9.42 -1.15 6.91
C GLY A 142 -10.62 -0.20 6.86
N THR A 143 -11.58 -0.35 7.78
CA THR A 143 -12.76 0.52 7.82
C THR A 143 -12.94 1.23 9.16
N HIS A 144 -13.72 2.33 9.13
CA HIS A 144 -14.06 3.12 10.32
C HIS A 144 -15.01 2.40 11.28
N VAL A 145 -15.67 1.31 10.86
CA VAL A 145 -16.23 0.30 11.76
C VAL A 145 -15.17 -0.79 11.89
N PRO A 146 -14.45 -0.88 13.02
CA PRO A 146 -13.21 -1.65 13.14
C PRO A 146 -13.25 -3.03 12.46
N SER A 147 -12.74 -3.09 11.23
CA SER A 147 -12.70 -4.29 10.40
C SER A 147 -11.55 -4.22 9.41
N VAL A 148 -11.11 -5.38 8.97
CA VAL A 148 -10.13 -5.54 7.90
C VAL A 148 -10.69 -6.50 6.86
N GLU A 149 -10.68 -6.08 5.60
CA GLU A 149 -11.28 -6.81 4.49
C GLU A 149 -10.25 -7.00 3.37
N ALA A 150 -10.10 -8.24 2.92
CA ALA A 150 -9.27 -8.60 1.77
C ALA A 150 -10.15 -8.78 0.53
N LEU A 151 -9.84 -8.01 -0.50
CA LEU A 151 -10.57 -7.94 -1.76
C LEU A 151 -9.69 -8.40 -2.91
N SER A 152 -10.26 -9.19 -3.81
CA SER A 152 -9.67 -9.57 -5.07
C SER A 152 -10.38 -8.84 -6.21
N LEU A 153 -9.62 -8.28 -7.14
CA LEU A 153 -10.11 -7.54 -8.29
C LEU A 153 -9.73 -8.26 -9.59
N LEU A 154 -10.67 -8.98 -10.20
CA LEU A 154 -10.50 -9.48 -11.55
C LEU A 154 -11.06 -8.46 -12.56
N HIS A 155 -10.30 -8.18 -13.60
CA HIS A 155 -10.74 -7.34 -14.72
C HIS A 155 -12.05 -7.84 -15.36
N SER A 156 -12.28 -9.16 -15.37
CA SER A 156 -13.42 -9.82 -16.01
C SER A 156 -14.61 -10.11 -15.08
N GLN A 157 -14.34 -10.39 -13.80
CA GLN A 157 -15.37 -10.84 -12.82
C GLN A 157 -15.68 -9.81 -11.74
N GLY A 158 -14.86 -8.76 -11.65
CA GLY A 158 -15.04 -7.69 -10.71
C GLY A 158 -14.48 -7.96 -9.30
N PHE A 159 -14.93 -7.15 -8.33
CA PHE A 159 -14.58 -7.31 -6.92
C PHE A 159 -15.17 -8.60 -6.33
N ARG A 160 -14.32 -9.40 -5.71
CA ARG A 160 -14.69 -10.54 -4.88
C ARG A 160 -14.03 -10.44 -3.51
N PHE A 161 -14.83 -10.53 -2.46
CA PHE A 161 -14.37 -10.65 -1.07
C PHE A 161 -13.67 -11.99 -0.87
N LEU A 162 -12.46 -11.94 -0.31
CA LEU A 162 -11.66 -13.12 0.03
C LEU A 162 -11.76 -13.45 1.52
N ALA A 163 -11.61 -12.43 2.37
CA ALA A 163 -11.67 -12.57 3.81
C ALA A 163 -12.15 -11.27 4.46
N MET A 164 -12.77 -11.40 5.62
CA MET A 164 -13.17 -10.28 6.48
C MET A 164 -12.89 -10.67 7.93
N GLY A 165 -12.29 -9.75 8.68
CA GLY A 165 -12.09 -9.87 10.11
C GLY A 165 -12.64 -8.63 10.81
N GLU A 166 -13.63 -8.82 11.68
CA GLU A 166 -14.07 -7.77 12.60
C GLU A 166 -13.08 -7.65 13.76
N ILE A 167 -12.77 -6.43 14.16
CA ILE A 167 -11.90 -6.13 15.28
C ILE A 167 -12.80 -5.83 16.48
N THR A 168 -12.91 -6.80 17.38
CA THR A 168 -13.61 -6.65 18.65
C THR A 168 -12.61 -6.64 19.79
N LEU A 169 -12.92 -5.86 20.83
CA LEU A 169 -12.13 -5.81 22.05
C LEU A 169 -12.97 -6.41 23.18
N ASP A 170 -12.50 -7.50 23.76
CA ASP A 170 -13.22 -8.22 24.84
C ASP A 170 -12.92 -7.65 26.23
N ASN A 171 -12.29 -6.47 26.31
CA ASN A 171 -11.87 -5.89 27.58
C ASN A 171 -13.01 -5.08 28.21
N ALA A 172 -13.45 -5.55 29.38
CA ALA A 172 -14.36 -4.86 30.30
C ALA A 172 -13.81 -3.53 30.90
N LEU A 173 -12.77 -2.93 30.32
CA LEU A 173 -12.13 -1.71 30.83
C LEU A 173 -11.95 -0.64 29.73
N VAL A 174 -12.91 0.30 29.70
CA VAL A 174 -12.79 1.73 29.31
C VAL A 174 -11.92 2.09 28.08
N THR A 175 -11.95 1.33 27.00
CA THR A 175 -11.47 1.83 25.69
C THR A 175 -12.60 1.78 24.68
N PRO A 176 -13.04 2.93 24.12
CA PRO A 176 -14.13 2.94 23.16
C PRO A 176 -13.71 2.20 21.88
N LEU A 177 -14.64 1.49 21.23
CA LEU A 177 -14.39 0.79 19.96
C LEU A 177 -13.81 1.70 18.87
N SER A 178 -14.07 3.02 18.93
CA SER A 178 -13.46 4.01 18.03
C SER A 178 -11.93 4.12 18.15
N SER A 179 -11.33 3.58 19.22
CA SER A 179 -9.88 3.50 19.41
C SER A 179 -9.24 2.27 18.73
N CYS A 180 -10.02 1.41 18.08
CA CYS A 180 -9.53 0.22 17.39
C CYS A 180 -9.64 0.33 15.87
N ILE A 181 -9.76 1.54 15.33
CA ILE A 181 -9.83 1.77 13.88
C ILE A 181 -8.45 1.46 13.27
N PRO A 182 -8.37 0.65 12.20
CA PRO A 182 -7.11 0.46 11.48
C PRO A 182 -6.61 1.79 10.89
N GLU A 183 -5.37 2.18 11.23
CA GLU A 183 -4.68 3.33 10.64
C GLU A 183 -3.77 2.94 9.47
N ASP A 184 -3.19 1.75 9.52
CA ASP A 184 -2.43 1.15 8.41
C ASP A 184 -2.72 -0.34 8.34
N VAL A 185 -2.73 -0.88 7.12
CA VAL A 185 -2.83 -2.31 6.86
C VAL A 185 -1.71 -2.72 5.90
N ARG A 186 -1.18 -3.92 6.08
CA ARG A 186 -0.15 -4.48 5.21
C ARG A 186 -0.42 -5.96 4.99
N LEU A 187 -0.07 -6.46 3.82
CA LEU A 187 -0.04 -7.89 3.56
C LEU A 187 1.42 -8.34 3.43
N ILE A 188 1.79 -9.39 4.15
CA ILE A 188 3.12 -9.99 4.12
C ILE A 188 3.02 -11.50 3.90
N LEU A 189 4.03 -12.10 3.25
CA LEU A 189 4.21 -13.55 3.18
C LEU A 189 5.39 -13.96 4.05
N VAL A 190 5.19 -14.96 4.91
CA VAL A 190 6.25 -15.56 5.74
C VAL A 190 6.39 -17.03 5.37
N ASP A 191 5.64 -17.91 6.05
CA ASP A 191 5.24 -19.24 5.60
C ASP A 191 3.90 -19.19 4.85
N ARG A 192 3.08 -18.22 5.24
CA ARG A 192 1.71 -17.97 4.80
C ARG A 192 1.44 -16.48 4.76
N PHE A 193 0.33 -16.10 4.12
CA PHE A 193 -0.07 -14.71 4.09
C PHE A 193 -0.63 -14.23 5.43
N TYR A 194 -0.14 -13.09 5.88
CA TYR A 194 -0.65 -12.41 7.05
C TYR A 194 -1.03 -10.99 6.69
N VAL A 195 -2.20 -10.58 7.18
CA VAL A 195 -2.57 -9.18 7.24
C VAL A 195 -2.12 -8.62 8.58
N LEU A 196 -1.27 -7.60 8.52
CA LEU A 196 -0.90 -6.78 9.65
C LEU A 196 -1.81 -5.54 9.67
N ALA A 197 -2.38 -5.22 10.83
CA ALA A 197 -3.20 -4.01 11.01
C ALA A 197 -2.70 -3.21 12.22
N GLY A 198 -2.18 -2.01 11.97
CA GLY A 198 -1.85 -1.05 13.02
C GLY A 198 -3.11 -0.25 13.38
N LEU A 199 -3.47 -0.23 14.65
CA LEU A 199 -4.70 0.40 15.14
C LEU A 199 -4.43 1.77 15.77
N THR A 200 -5.45 2.63 15.82
CA THR A 200 -5.37 3.97 16.43
C THR A 200 -4.95 3.99 17.91
N ASN A 201 -5.11 2.87 18.63
CA ASN A 201 -4.64 2.70 20.02
C ASN A 201 -3.17 2.25 20.14
N GLY A 202 -2.44 2.12 19.03
CA GLY A 202 -1.04 1.68 19.01
C GLY A 202 -0.84 0.16 19.05
N MET A 203 -1.91 -0.62 19.01
CA MET A 203 -1.81 -2.08 18.90
C MET A 203 -1.54 -2.52 17.46
N LEU A 204 -0.84 -3.63 17.31
CA LEU A 204 -0.64 -4.31 16.02
C LEU A 204 -1.35 -5.66 16.06
N LEU A 205 -2.27 -5.87 15.12
CA LEU A 205 -2.91 -7.17 14.91
C LEU A 205 -2.22 -7.91 13.76
N GLN A 206 -2.13 -9.22 13.89
CA GLN A 206 -1.69 -10.13 12.84
C GLN A 206 -2.77 -11.17 12.61
N VAL A 207 -3.32 -11.21 11.40
CA VAL A 207 -4.39 -12.14 11.01
C VAL A 207 -3.89 -12.99 9.85
N PHE A 208 -3.96 -14.31 10.00
CA PHE A 208 -3.66 -15.24 8.92
C PHE A 208 -4.75 -15.17 7.85
N VAL A 209 -4.35 -15.11 6.58
CA VAL A 209 -5.26 -15.21 5.44
C VAL A 209 -4.86 -16.42 4.60
N PRO A 210 -5.80 -17.33 4.27
CA PRO A 210 -5.51 -18.56 3.54
C PRO A 210 -5.25 -18.30 2.05
N LEU A 211 -4.11 -17.69 1.76
CA LEU A 211 -3.56 -17.42 0.43
C LEU A 211 -2.20 -18.16 0.31
N ARG A 212 -1.73 -18.44 -0.92
CA ARG A 212 -0.45 -19.12 -1.25
C ARG A 212 0.43 -18.24 -2.15
N ASP A 213 1.74 -18.25 -1.97
CA ASP A 213 2.76 -17.66 -2.88
C ASP A 213 3.04 -16.13 -2.93
N SER A 214 4.35 -15.85 -3.09
CA SER A 214 5.17 -14.63 -3.25
C SER A 214 4.70 -13.24 -2.77
N LEU A 215 5.10 -12.83 -1.56
CA LEU A 215 5.37 -11.43 -1.15
C LEU A 215 6.39 -11.38 0.01
N ASP A 216 7.69 -11.39 -0.26
CA ASP A 216 8.70 -11.20 0.79
C ASP A 216 8.94 -9.70 1.03
N ALA A 217 8.61 -9.22 2.23
CA ALA A 217 8.80 -7.83 2.61
C ALA A 217 9.03 -7.67 4.11
N ASP A 218 10.08 -6.94 4.47
CA ASP A 218 10.25 -6.44 5.83
C ASP A 218 9.31 -5.24 6.07
N VAL A 219 8.69 -5.19 7.23
CA VAL A 219 7.73 -4.12 7.60
C VAL A 219 8.28 -3.31 8.76
N VAL A 220 8.28 -1.98 8.61
CA VAL A 220 8.60 -1.07 9.71
C VAL A 220 7.31 -0.58 10.34
N VAL A 221 7.10 -0.89 11.62
CA VAL A 221 5.96 -0.43 12.40
C VAL A 221 6.37 0.80 13.18
N LEU A 222 5.68 1.92 12.93
CA LEU A 222 5.90 3.17 13.65
C LEU A 222 4.99 3.18 14.89
N SER A 223 5.61 3.33 16.06
CA SER A 223 4.95 3.52 17.36
C SER A 223 5.80 4.49 18.19
N GLU A 224 5.59 4.56 19.51
CA GLU A 224 6.49 5.28 20.44
C GLU A 224 7.98 4.90 20.22
N ARG A 225 8.24 3.69 19.76
CA ARG A 225 9.54 3.29 19.19
C ARG A 225 9.31 2.58 17.86
N PRO A 226 10.05 2.87 16.79
CA PRO A 226 9.90 2.11 15.55
C PRO A 226 10.38 0.66 15.74
N TRP A 227 9.63 -0.29 15.20
CA TRP A 227 9.96 -1.72 15.19
C TRP A 227 10.19 -2.18 13.77
N LEU A 228 11.21 -3.01 13.57
CA LEU A 228 11.41 -3.75 12.32
C LEU A 228 10.84 -5.15 12.51
N LEU A 229 9.83 -5.47 11.72
CA LEU A 229 9.31 -6.82 11.53
C LEU A 229 10.03 -7.38 10.33
N HIS A 230 10.82 -8.43 10.55
CA HIS A 230 11.52 -9.10 9.46
C HIS A 230 11.21 -10.59 9.47
N VAL A 231 11.21 -11.18 8.29
CA VAL A 231 10.93 -12.60 8.11
C VAL A 231 12.22 -13.38 8.38
N SER A 232 12.19 -14.31 9.33
CA SER A 232 13.31 -15.19 9.65
C SER A 232 12.94 -16.65 9.39
N ARG A 233 13.30 -17.18 8.22
CA ARG A 233 13.06 -18.55 7.71
C ARG A 233 11.61 -19.05 7.77
N HIS A 234 10.95 -19.10 8.93
CA HIS A 234 9.56 -19.51 9.16
C HIS A 234 8.84 -18.73 10.28
N SER A 235 9.39 -17.60 10.75
CA SER A 235 8.77 -16.78 11.80
C SER A 235 8.94 -15.30 11.52
N ILE A 236 8.08 -14.47 12.12
CA ILE A 236 8.28 -13.02 12.17
C ILE A 236 9.11 -12.71 13.41
N ALA A 237 10.21 -12.01 13.22
CA ALA A 237 11.03 -11.48 14.29
C ALA A 237 10.79 -9.98 14.44
N TYR A 238 10.67 -9.53 15.69
CA TYR A 238 10.39 -8.13 16.04
C TYR A 238 11.65 -7.53 16.66
N THR A 239 12.26 -6.59 15.97
CA THR A 239 13.43 -5.87 16.48
C THR A 239 13.05 -4.42 16.75
N SER A 240 13.00 -4.03 18.03
CA SER A 240 12.84 -2.62 18.39
C SER A 240 14.07 -1.86 17.94
N SER A 241 13.87 -0.74 17.25
CA SER A 241 14.95 0.22 17.04
C SER A 241 15.14 1.07 18.29
N SER A 242 16.35 1.58 18.50
CA SER A 242 16.63 2.65 19.45
C SER A 242 16.37 4.04 18.85
N PHE A 243 15.70 4.11 17.69
CA PHE A 243 15.43 5.35 16.98
C PHE A 243 14.30 6.12 17.69
N GLN A 244 14.32 7.44 17.53
CA GLN A 244 13.28 8.31 18.10
C GLN A 244 11.90 8.08 17.45
N PRO A 245 10.79 8.53 18.08
CA PRO A 245 9.47 8.45 17.46
C PRO A 245 9.46 9.11 16.09
N ALA A 246 8.91 8.41 15.10
CA ALA A 246 8.76 8.91 13.74
C ALA A 246 7.29 8.84 13.32
N THR A 247 6.86 9.82 12.53
CA THR A 247 5.47 9.94 12.06
C THR A 247 5.24 9.24 10.74
N HIS A 248 6.25 9.19 9.87
CA HIS A 248 6.18 8.56 8.55
C HIS A 248 7.52 7.91 8.23
N THR A 249 7.46 6.87 7.41
CA THR A 249 8.64 6.20 6.89
C THR A 249 8.41 5.81 5.44
N THR A 250 9.47 5.83 4.64
CA THR A 250 9.46 5.28 3.27
C THR A 250 10.82 4.69 2.93
N CYS A 251 10.83 3.64 2.12
CA CYS A 251 12.06 3.08 1.59
C CYS A 251 12.68 4.04 0.57
N VAL A 252 14.00 4.17 0.58
CA VAL A 252 14.76 4.98 -0.37
C VAL A 252 15.96 4.19 -0.83
N SER A 253 16.12 4.08 -2.14
CA SER A 253 17.33 3.53 -2.75
C SER A 253 18.07 4.64 -3.49
N SER A 254 19.35 4.81 -3.17
CA SER A 254 20.24 5.74 -3.84
C SER A 254 21.62 5.11 -3.97
N PHE A 255 22.46 5.63 -4.88
CA PHE A 255 23.82 5.12 -5.05
C PHE A 255 24.62 5.10 -3.72
N ASN A 256 24.42 6.09 -2.86
CA ASN A 256 25.12 6.20 -1.56
C ASN A 256 24.44 5.39 -0.44
N CYS A 257 23.19 4.98 -0.61
CA CYS A 257 22.40 4.27 0.38
C CYS A 257 21.40 3.35 -0.34
N PRO A 258 21.84 2.15 -0.78
CA PRO A 258 21.01 1.27 -1.61
C PRO A 258 19.82 0.67 -0.83
N ASN A 259 20.01 0.45 0.49
CA ASN A 259 19.02 -0.08 1.42
C ASN A 259 18.68 0.97 2.49
N GLY A 260 18.22 2.14 2.02
CA GLY A 260 17.88 3.28 2.87
C GLY A 260 16.43 3.27 3.32
N ILE A 261 16.20 3.81 4.51
CA ILE A 261 14.88 4.11 5.07
C ILE A 261 14.89 5.58 5.47
N LEU A 262 13.90 6.33 5.00
CA LEU A 262 13.71 7.73 5.32
C LEU A 262 12.64 7.88 6.40
N PHE A 263 13.03 8.29 7.60
CA PHE A 263 12.12 8.60 8.70
C PHE A 263 11.82 10.10 8.76
N VAL A 264 10.54 10.42 8.97
CA VAL A 264 10.06 11.78 9.25
C VAL A 264 9.72 11.88 10.74
N ALA A 265 10.62 12.46 11.53
CA ALA A 265 10.46 12.72 12.96
C ALA A 265 10.35 14.24 13.21
N ASP A 266 11.04 14.76 14.23
CA ASP A 266 11.29 16.21 14.37
C ASP A 266 12.06 16.77 13.17
N LYS A 267 12.91 15.93 12.56
CA LYS A 267 13.68 16.19 11.34
C LYS A 267 13.53 15.03 10.36
N LEU A 268 14.08 15.22 9.17
CA LEU A 268 14.20 14.16 8.17
C LEU A 268 15.48 13.36 8.40
N HIS A 269 15.38 12.03 8.50
CA HIS A 269 16.51 11.14 8.76
C HIS A 269 16.59 10.05 7.70
N LEU A 270 17.76 9.92 7.05
CA LEU A 270 18.06 8.81 6.16
C LEU A 270 18.90 7.78 6.94
N VAL A 271 18.39 6.57 7.10
CA VAL A 271 19.02 5.50 7.87
C VAL A 271 19.29 4.33 6.93
N SER A 272 20.42 3.63 7.08
CA SER A 272 20.70 2.43 6.30
C SER A 272 20.51 1.20 7.17
N LEU A 273 19.83 0.18 6.64
CA LEU A 273 19.81 -1.14 7.24
C LEU A 273 21.15 -1.83 6.97
N ILE A 274 21.91 -2.09 8.03
CA ILE A 274 23.17 -2.83 7.94
C ILE A 274 23.02 -4.15 8.70
N GLN A 275 23.26 -5.25 8.01
CA GLN A 275 23.33 -6.56 8.65
C GLN A 275 24.73 -6.74 9.26
N LEU A 276 24.81 -6.77 10.59
CA LEU A 276 26.08 -7.04 11.28
C LEU A 276 26.38 -8.54 11.18
N THR A 277 27.50 -8.90 10.54
CA THR A 277 27.93 -10.27 10.29
C THR A 277 28.45 -11.01 11.54
N LEU A 278 28.55 -10.36 12.70
CA LEU A 278 28.82 -11.02 13.97
C LEU A 278 27.52 -11.16 14.79
N GLY A 279 26.80 -12.24 14.52
CA GLY A 279 25.70 -12.72 15.36
C GLY A 279 24.34 -12.08 15.06
N ALA A 280 23.70 -12.49 13.95
CA ALA A 280 22.25 -12.45 13.69
C ALA A 280 21.44 -11.23 14.19
N THR A 281 22.05 -10.05 14.28
CA THR A 281 21.42 -8.84 14.81
C THR A 281 21.44 -7.79 13.70
N LEU A 282 20.26 -7.42 13.21
CA LEU A 282 20.10 -6.28 12.31
C LEU A 282 20.26 -5.00 13.14
N ALA A 283 21.17 -4.12 12.73
CA ALA A 283 21.37 -2.83 13.38
C ALA A 283 21.07 -1.70 12.39
N LEU A 284 20.30 -0.71 12.84
CA LEU A 284 20.11 0.53 12.09
C LEU A 284 21.35 1.41 12.30
N SER A 285 22.17 1.54 11.26
CA SER A 285 23.29 2.48 11.26
C SER A 285 22.80 3.84 10.77
N SER A 286 22.92 4.84 11.62
CA SER A 286 22.48 6.20 11.32
C SER A 286 23.58 6.95 10.56
N TYR A 287 23.34 7.26 9.29
CA TYR A 287 24.12 8.29 8.60
C TYR A 287 23.38 9.62 8.74
N PHE A 288 23.94 10.55 9.53
CA PHE A 288 23.32 11.86 9.72
C PHE A 288 23.52 12.73 8.47
N TYR A 289 22.59 12.67 7.54
CA TYR A 289 22.37 13.77 6.61
C TYR A 289 21.22 14.62 7.16
N THR A 290 21.55 15.61 7.99
CA THR A 290 20.56 16.57 8.48
C THR A 290 20.20 17.54 7.36
N TRP A 291 19.10 17.29 6.66
CA TRP A 291 18.50 18.29 5.79
C TRP A 291 17.60 19.18 6.64
N SER A 292 17.95 20.46 6.76
CA SER A 292 17.10 21.45 7.42
C SER A 292 15.85 21.65 6.55
N CYS A 293 14.69 21.20 7.02
CA CYS A 293 13.41 21.34 6.35
C CYS A 293 13.03 22.82 6.18
N ARG A 294 13.49 23.43 5.09
CA ARG A 294 12.80 24.56 4.45
C ARG A 294 12.54 24.16 3.01
N LYS A 295 11.30 23.68 2.79
CA LYS A 295 10.71 23.33 1.48
C LYS A 295 11.30 22.08 0.82
N LEU A 296 10.82 20.90 1.21
CA LEU A 296 10.72 19.79 0.28
C LEU A 296 9.45 20.02 -0.55
N PHE A 297 9.57 20.71 -1.68
CA PHE A 297 8.59 20.64 -2.76
C PHE A 297 8.82 19.29 -3.45
N LEU A 298 7.98 18.31 -3.15
CA LEU A 298 7.70 17.25 -4.11
C LEU A 298 6.60 17.83 -5.02
N LEU A 299 6.95 18.05 -6.28
CA LEU A 299 6.10 18.64 -7.32
C LEU A 299 4.77 17.89 -7.50
#